data_AF-A0A952RX02-F1
#
_entry.id   AF-A0A952RX02-F1
#
_cell.length_a   1.000
_cell.length_b   1.000
_cell.length_c   1.000
_cell.angle_alpha   90.00
_cell.angle_beta   90.00
_cell.angle_gamma   90.00
#
_symmetry.space_group_name_H-M   'P 1'
#
loop_
_entity.id
_entity.type
_entity.pdbx_description
1 polymer ?
#
loop_
_entity_poly.entity_id
_entity_poly.type
_entity_poly.pdbx_seq_one_letter_code
_entity_poly.pdbx_strand_id
1 'polypeptide(L)'
;QTGSDGKTRARDYNAAIEEEAYGTGAAALVPYAGLKQLIEKGKTAAEIARHYGVSRPLVEYRIKVSRLWSTYSENIFRASK
;
A
#
# COMPACT_ATOMS: atom_id res chain seq x y z
N GLN A 1 -13.13 -34.61 -35.98
CA GLN A 1 -14.18 -33.86 -35.27
C GLN A 1 -13.68 -33.69 -33.83
N THR A 2 -13.05 -32.56 -33.46
CA THR A 2 -13.63 -31.37 -32.74
C THR A 2 -14.27 -31.76 -31.40
N GLY A 3 -13.93 -31.25 -30.21
CA GLY A 3 -13.01 -30.21 -29.73
C GLY A 3 -13.28 -29.93 -28.23
N SER A 4 -12.22 -29.66 -27.45
CA SER A 4 -12.13 -28.76 -26.28
C SER A 4 -13.29 -28.64 -25.27
N ASP A 5 -13.27 -29.43 -24.18
CA ASP A 5 -13.98 -29.08 -22.93
C ASP A 5 -13.09 -28.21 -22.03
N GLY A 6 -12.92 -26.96 -22.47
CA GLY A 6 -12.34 -25.89 -21.67
C GLY A 6 -13.23 -25.52 -20.49
N LYS A 7 -13.26 -26.36 -19.44
CA LYS A 7 -13.71 -25.94 -18.13
C LYS A 7 -12.69 -24.96 -17.57
N THR A 8 -12.88 -23.68 -17.89
CA THR A 8 -12.28 -22.56 -17.18
C THR A 8 -12.57 -22.76 -15.69
N ARG A 9 -11.59 -23.28 -14.95
CA ARG A 9 -11.54 -23.13 -13.50
C ARG A 9 -11.48 -21.62 -13.27
N ALA A 10 -12.64 -20.99 -13.12
CA ALA A 10 -12.74 -19.70 -12.47
C ALA A 10 -12.18 -19.93 -11.06
N ARG A 11 -10.88 -19.68 -10.93
CA ARG A 11 -10.21 -19.54 -9.65
C ARG A 11 -11.02 -18.46 -8.96
N ASP A 12 -11.78 -18.81 -7.94
CA ASP A 12 -12.43 -17.86 -7.06
C ASP A 12 -11.33 -16.93 -6.54
N TYR A 13 -11.21 -15.78 -7.20
CA TYR A 13 -10.29 -14.70 -6.85
C TYR A 13 -10.82 -14.13 -5.55
N ASN A 14 -10.37 -14.71 -4.44
CA ASN A 14 -10.77 -14.24 -3.11
C ASN A 14 -9.89 -13.03 -2.75
N ALA A 15 -10.26 -11.86 -3.29
CA ALA A 15 -9.56 -10.59 -3.09
C ALA A 15 -9.30 -10.25 -1.61
N ALA A 16 -10.15 -10.76 -0.70
CA ALA A 16 -10.02 -10.58 0.74
C ALA A 16 -8.79 -11.31 1.33
N ILE A 17 -8.41 -12.46 0.77
CA ILE A 17 -7.24 -13.24 1.24
C ILE A 17 -5.94 -12.62 0.72
N GLU A 18 -5.93 -12.06 -0.50
CA GLU A 18 -4.78 -11.31 -1.02
C GLU A 18 -4.54 -10.01 -0.24
N GLU A 19 -5.59 -9.31 0.18
CA GLU A 19 -5.48 -8.05 0.92
C GLU A 19 -4.85 -8.22 2.31
N GLU A 20 -5.16 -9.28 3.06
CA GLU A 20 -4.54 -9.55 4.37
C GLU A 20 -3.04 -9.91 4.26
N ALA A 21 -2.67 -10.69 3.24
CA ALA A 21 -1.28 -11.06 2.98
C ALA A 21 -0.45 -9.85 2.51
N TYR A 22 -1.03 -8.99 1.64
CA TYR A 22 -0.43 -7.72 1.24
C TYR A 22 -0.29 -6.76 2.43
N GLY A 23 -1.29 -6.70 3.32
CA GLY A 23 -1.29 -5.91 4.54
C GLY A 23 -0.15 -6.26 5.50
N THR A 24 0.08 -7.56 5.71
CA THR A 24 1.12 -8.07 6.62
C THR A 24 2.52 -7.88 6.05
N GLY A 25 2.74 -8.18 4.76
CA GLY A 25 4.01 -7.89 4.08
C GLY A 25 4.33 -6.40 4.05
N ALA A 26 3.33 -5.54 3.82
CA ALA A 26 3.50 -4.09 3.86
C ALA A 26 3.86 -3.57 5.27
N ALA A 27 3.33 -4.19 6.34
CA ALA A 27 3.63 -3.82 7.72
C ALA A 27 5.08 -4.13 8.12
N ALA A 28 5.62 -5.25 7.62
CA ALA A 28 7.02 -5.60 7.79
C ALA A 28 7.96 -4.66 7.03
N LEU A 29 7.59 -4.28 5.80
CA LEU A 29 8.40 -3.40 4.95
C LEU A 29 8.31 -1.92 5.36
N VAL A 30 7.17 -1.49 5.89
CA VAL A 30 6.89 -0.10 6.25
C VAL A 30 6.28 -0.05 7.65
N PRO A 31 7.13 0.00 8.70
CA PRO A 31 6.68 0.03 10.10
C PRO A 31 5.83 1.26 10.41
N TYR A 32 4.76 1.08 11.19
CA TYR A 32 3.81 2.17 11.49
C TYR A 32 4.47 3.41 12.10
N ALA A 33 5.30 3.23 13.12
CA ALA A 33 5.96 4.34 13.82
C ALA A 33 6.85 5.15 12.87
N GLY A 34 7.66 4.47 12.06
CA GLY A 34 8.53 5.12 11.08
C GLY A 34 7.74 5.80 9.97
N LEU A 35 6.66 5.19 9.49
CA LEU A 35 5.76 5.80 8.52
C LEU A 35 5.14 7.10 9.05
N LYS A 36 4.56 7.06 10.27
CA LYS A 36 3.95 8.22 10.92
C LYS A 36 4.96 9.36 11.09
N GLN A 37 6.16 9.07 11.58
CA GLN A 37 7.21 10.08 11.75
C GLN A 37 7.61 10.74 10.43
N LEU A 38 7.73 9.98 9.34
CA LEU A 38 8.08 10.54 8.03
C LEU A 38 6.95 11.41 7.47
N ILE A 39 5.69 11.00 7.67
CA ILE A 39 4.51 11.78 7.30
C ILE A 39 4.48 13.11 8.05
N GLU A 40 4.70 13.10 9.37
CA GLU A 40 4.74 14.30 10.22
C GLU A 40 5.89 15.24 9.85
N LYS A 41 6.96 14.71 9.24
CA LYS A 41 8.05 15.51 8.64
C LYS A 41 7.71 16.05 7.24
N GLY A 42 6.49 15.85 6.76
CA GLY A 42 6.03 16.31 5.44
C GLY A 42 6.59 15.51 4.28
N LYS A 43 7.10 14.29 4.49
CA LYS A 43 7.63 13.46 3.40
C LYS A 43 6.52 12.92 2.50
N THR A 44 6.73 13.05 1.20
CA THR A 44 5.83 12.51 0.17
C THR A 44 5.88 10.98 0.16
N ALA A 45 4.82 10.33 -0.32
CA ALA A 45 4.80 8.88 -0.51
C ALA A 45 5.98 8.38 -1.39
N ALA A 46 6.44 9.20 -2.35
CA ALA A 46 7.60 8.88 -3.18
C ALA A 46 8.93 8.94 -2.40
N GLU A 47 9.11 9.92 -1.52
CA GLU A 47 10.29 9.98 -0.64
C GLU A 47 10.31 8.85 0.38
N ILE A 48 9.15 8.54 0.96
CA ILE A 48 8.99 7.43 1.90
C ILE A 48 9.26 6.09 1.21
N ALA A 49 8.78 5.92 -0.01
CA ALA A 49 9.03 4.73 -0.82
C ALA A 49 10.54 4.53 -1.08
N ARG A 50 11.25 5.61 -1.44
CA ARG A 50 12.71 5.58 -1.57
C ARG A 50 13.42 5.25 -0.26
N HIS A 51 12.93 5.76 0.87
CA HIS A 51 13.51 5.51 2.19
C HIS A 51 13.44 4.02 2.58
N TYR A 52 12.31 3.35 2.31
CA TYR A 52 12.13 1.93 2.63
C TYR A 52 12.53 0.97 1.50
N GLY A 53 12.94 1.48 0.34
CA GLY A 53 13.29 0.64 -0.82
C GLY A 53 12.08 -0.09 -1.43
N VAL A 54 10.90 0.52 -1.36
CA VAL A 54 9.63 -0.08 -1.83
C VAL A 54 8.96 0.78 -2.91
N SER A 55 7.86 0.28 -3.46
CA SER A 55 7.07 1.03 -4.45
C SER A 55 6.19 2.11 -3.78
N ARG A 56 5.97 3.21 -4.49
CA ARG A 56 5.04 4.27 -4.05
C ARG A 56 3.62 3.72 -3.78
N PRO A 57 3.02 2.87 -4.64
CA PRO A 57 1.70 2.29 -4.35
C PRO A 57 1.64 1.51 -3.03
N LEU A 58 2.71 0.81 -2.65
CA LEU A 58 2.78 0.09 -1.37
C LEU A 58 2.69 1.05 -0.18
N VAL A 59 3.40 2.18 -0.27
CA VAL A 59 3.35 3.22 0.77
C VAL A 59 1.96 3.85 0.84
N GLU A 60 1.35 4.19 -0.29
CA GLU A 60 0.00 4.76 -0.32
C GLU A 60 -1.04 3.79 0.26
N TYR A 61 -0.95 2.51 -0.09
CA TYR A 61 -1.77 1.47 0.53
C TYR A 61 -1.52 1.41 2.05
N ARG A 62 -0.26 1.41 2.49
CA ARG A 62 0.10 1.37 3.92
C ARG A 62 -0.46 2.57 4.70
N ILE A 63 -0.43 3.76 4.12
CA ILE A 63 -1.01 4.99 4.71
C ILE A 63 -2.52 4.81 4.91
N LYS A 64 -3.23 4.27 3.90
CA LYS A 64 -4.69 4.06 3.96
C LYS A 64 -5.07 3.03 5.03
N VAL A 65 -4.44 1.85 5.04
CA VAL A 65 -4.77 0.80 6.03
C VAL A 65 -4.36 1.17 7.44
N SER A 66 -3.35 2.04 7.61
CA SER A 66 -2.93 2.57 8.91
C SER A 66 -3.76 3.77 9.38
N ARG A 67 -4.77 4.20 8.63
CA ARG A 67 -5.61 5.38 8.90
C ARG A 67 -4.81 6.69 9.04
N LEU A 68 -3.66 6.81 8.38
CA LEU A 68 -2.78 7.98 8.41
C LEU A 68 -3.05 8.97 7.27
N TRP A 69 -4.07 8.73 6.44
CA TRP A 69 -4.33 9.52 5.23
C TRP A 69 -4.60 10.99 5.53
N SER A 70 -5.41 11.32 6.55
CA SER A 70 -5.67 12.73 6.92
C SER A 70 -4.37 13.45 7.27
N THR A 71 -3.58 12.86 8.17
CA THR A 71 -2.29 13.40 8.58
C THR A 71 -1.34 13.55 7.40
N TYR A 72 -1.33 12.59 6.46
CA TYR A 72 -0.53 12.68 5.25
C TYR A 72 -0.95 13.85 4.36
N SER A 73 -2.24 13.93 4.00
CA SER A 73 -2.74 15.00 3.14
C SER A 73 -2.52 16.39 3.73
N GLU A 74 -2.75 16.55 5.04
CA GLU A 74 -2.52 17.81 5.74
C GLU A 74 -1.04 18.23 5.73
N ASN A 75 -0.11 17.31 6.01
CA ASN A 75 1.32 17.62 6.04
C ASN A 75 1.88 17.91 4.65
N ILE A 76 1.43 17.20 3.61
CA ILE A 76 1.83 17.49 2.21
C ILE A 76 1.32 18.85 1.76
N PHE A 77 0.09 19.21 2.13
CA PHE A 77 -0.45 20.53 1.82
C PHE A 77 0.34 21.64 2.53
N ARG A 78 0.69 21.43 3.81
CA ARG A 78 1.52 22.37 4.59
C ARG A 78 2.93 22.52 4.04
N ALA A 79 3.57 21.42 3.63
CA ALA A 79 4.93 21.43 3.08
C ALA A 79 5.02 22.10 1.70
N SER A 80 3.89 22.28 1.01
CA SER A 80 3.82 22.92 -0.31
C SER A 80 3.53 24.43 -0.23
N LYS A 81 3.44 25.00 0.98
CA LYS A 81 3.15 26.41 1.26
C LYS A 81 4.38 27.11 1.80
#